data_AF-A0A7X6VR86-F1
#
_entry.id   AF-A0A7X6VR86-F1
#
_cell.length_a   1.000
_cell.length_b   1.000
_cell.length_c   1.000
_cell.angle_alpha   90.00
_cell.angle_beta   90.00
_cell.angle_gamma   90.00
#
_symmetry.space_group_name_H-M   'P 1'
#
loop_
_entity.id
_entity.type
_entity.pdbx_description
1 polymer ?
#
loop_
_entity_poly.entity_id
_entity_poly.type
_entity_poly.pdbx_seq_one_letter_code
_entity_poly.pdbx_strand_id
1 'polypeptide(L)'
;MFIKRILIIFIIVVVGVNLLVNYQYKFVGVDIVLDYYADMVSAKSPVKILYNPGLRGLDSSNSPLNIQAVLPHSKNFSETLNQLLVQQCDVIVECSDLDSWHTSTAGNEYLSKIREQAYRVVIFDGGHHLPTLGLEPDIIILPVLNGYALHSYMLDGIKTDMIIEIVKNINAPIVVAQVSRWSLVKNQKSMTTITLKAIEQAKKETRINTEFVPISNTKMSKYNQAVLAYVDKKYSKDMDLFLSNLKKLGLDEVKIIYLAFDYKWISLEESRAYAKEVSNLTKIRVEVVNESVKVSNSFWGGS
;
A
#
# COMPACT_ATOMS: atom_id res chain seq x y z
N MET A 1 21.80 22.67 33.74
CA MET A 1 21.35 21.28 34.03
C MET A 1 19.91 21.00 33.60
N PHE A 2 18.97 21.91 33.84
CA PHE A 2 17.55 21.75 33.48
C PHE A 2 17.31 21.50 31.97
N ILE A 3 17.95 22.27 31.10
CA ILE A 3 17.86 22.10 29.64
C ILE A 3 18.38 20.73 29.19
N LYS A 4 19.47 20.23 29.79
CA LYS A 4 19.99 18.88 29.50
C LYS A 4 19.01 17.78 29.94
N ARG A 5 18.31 17.96 31.07
CA ARG A 5 17.28 17.02 31.54
C ARG A 5 16.05 17.04 30.64
N ILE A 6 15.61 18.21 30.18
CA ILE A 6 14.52 18.33 29.19
C ILE A 6 14.93 17.67 27.87
N LEU A 7 16.14 17.91 27.38
CA LEU A 7 16.65 17.27 26.16
C LEU A 7 16.74 15.74 26.31
N ILE A 8 17.17 15.24 27.47
CA ILE A 8 17.20 13.79 27.73
C ILE A 8 15.77 13.22 27.78
N ILE A 9 14.82 13.88 28.45
CA ILE A 9 13.41 13.46 28.45
C ILE A 9 12.86 13.50 27.03
N PHE A 10 13.15 14.54 26.26
CA PHE A 10 12.74 14.67 24.87
C PHE A 10 13.34 13.56 24.00
N ILE A 11 14.63 13.25 24.16
CA ILE A 11 15.29 12.14 23.49
C ILE A 11 14.64 10.81 23.89
N ILE A 12 14.37 10.59 25.18
CA ILE A 12 13.71 9.36 25.67
C ILE A 12 12.29 9.25 25.11
N VAL A 13 11.54 10.35 25.03
CA VAL A 13 10.19 10.37 24.45
C VAL A 13 10.25 10.12 22.94
N VAL A 14 11.16 10.77 22.22
CA VAL A 14 11.31 10.59 20.76
C VAL A 14 11.81 9.19 20.42
N VAL A 15 12.81 8.68 21.15
CA VAL A 15 13.33 7.31 21.00
C VAL A 15 12.26 6.30 21.41
N GLY A 16 11.53 6.56 22.49
CA GLY A 16 10.40 5.75 22.93
C GLY A 16 9.32 5.67 21.86
N VAL A 17 8.85 6.81 21.34
CA VAL A 17 7.85 6.85 20.26
C VAL A 17 8.38 6.16 19.00
N ASN A 18 9.65 6.37 18.63
CA ASN A 18 10.24 5.70 17.46
C ASN A 18 10.29 4.18 17.65
N LEU A 19 10.70 3.70 18.82
CA LEU A 19 10.69 2.27 19.16
C LEU A 19 9.25 1.71 19.20
N LEU A 20 8.27 2.45 19.68
CA LEU A 20 6.88 1.99 19.75
C LEU A 20 6.21 1.95 18.36
N VAL A 21 6.56 2.88 17.47
CA VAL A 21 6.07 2.93 16.08
C VAL A 21 6.78 1.90 15.19
N ASN A 22 8.04 1.55 15.50
CA ASN A 22 8.91 0.72 14.67
C ASN A 22 9.35 -0.62 15.30
N TYR A 23 8.87 -1.05 16.47
CA TYR A 23 9.20 -2.37 17.05
C TYR A 23 7.99 -3.04 17.71
N GLN A 24 7.85 -4.35 17.50
CA GLN A 24 6.76 -5.21 18.01
C GLN A 24 6.88 -5.61 19.50
N TYR A 25 7.37 -4.74 20.39
CA TYR A 25 7.42 -5.08 21.82
C TYR A 25 6.06 -4.84 22.49
N LYS A 26 5.27 -5.92 22.62
CA LYS A 26 4.01 -5.93 23.37
C LYS A 26 4.28 -5.94 24.87
N PHE A 27 4.34 -4.78 25.49
CA PHE A 27 4.17 -4.64 26.93
C PHE A 27 2.76 -4.15 27.23
N VAL A 28 2.10 -4.75 28.22
CA VAL A 28 0.75 -4.34 28.67
C VAL A 28 0.85 -2.91 29.21
N GLY A 29 0.43 -1.93 28.40
CA GLY A 29 0.56 -0.49 28.68
C GLY A 29 1.08 0.31 27.48
N VAL A 30 1.89 -0.29 26.63
CA VAL A 30 2.32 0.30 25.35
C VAL A 30 1.13 0.51 24.41
N ASP A 31 0.22 -0.46 24.35
CA ASP A 31 -0.96 -0.39 23.48
C ASP A 31 -1.87 0.80 23.86
N ILE A 32 -2.02 1.10 25.15
CA ILE A 32 -2.81 2.25 25.63
C ILE A 32 -2.18 3.58 25.19
N VAL A 33 -0.86 3.70 25.31
CA VAL A 33 -0.13 4.90 24.89
C VAL A 33 -0.17 5.05 23.37
N LEU A 34 -0.03 3.96 22.63
CA LEU A 34 -0.14 3.93 21.18
C LEU A 34 -1.54 4.28 20.69
N ASP A 35 -2.59 3.82 21.37
CA ASP A 35 -3.97 4.15 21.04
C ASP A 35 -4.27 5.62 21.35
N TYR A 36 -3.81 6.16 22.48
CA TYR A 36 -3.95 7.59 22.78
C TYR A 36 -3.19 8.47 21.78
N TYR A 37 -1.98 8.06 21.40
CA TYR A 37 -1.21 8.74 20.35
C TYR A 37 -1.94 8.67 19.00
N ALA A 38 -2.42 7.49 18.62
CA ALA A 38 -3.16 7.26 17.39
C ALA A 38 -4.39 8.16 17.32
N ASP A 39 -5.13 8.29 18.42
CA ASP A 39 -6.29 9.18 18.53
C ASP A 39 -5.91 10.64 18.29
N MET A 40 -4.91 11.12 19.02
CA MET A 40 -4.50 12.50 18.96
C MET A 40 -4.01 12.88 17.57
N VAL A 41 -3.19 12.03 16.94
CA VAL A 41 -2.55 12.36 15.67
C VAL A 41 -3.47 12.09 14.49
N SER A 42 -4.24 11.00 14.46
CA SER A 42 -5.16 10.73 13.35
C SER A 42 -6.32 11.73 13.28
N ALA A 43 -6.82 12.21 14.42
CA ALA A 43 -7.86 13.24 14.45
C ALA A 43 -7.37 14.59 13.90
N LYS A 44 -6.12 14.97 14.17
CA LYS A 44 -5.55 16.27 13.76
C LYS A 44 -4.80 16.24 12.44
N SER A 45 -4.40 15.06 11.96
CA SER A 45 -3.63 14.95 10.72
C SER A 45 -4.48 15.31 9.51
N PRO A 46 -3.99 16.19 8.63
CA PRO A 46 -4.66 16.47 7.37
C PRO A 46 -4.53 15.26 6.43
N VAL A 47 -5.63 14.93 5.76
CA VAL A 47 -5.62 14.08 4.57
C VAL A 47 -5.61 15.00 3.36
N LYS A 48 -4.73 14.74 2.40
CA LYS A 48 -4.66 15.48 1.14
C LYS A 48 -4.92 14.53 -0.03
N ILE A 49 -5.92 14.80 -0.85
CA ILE A 49 -6.12 14.06 -2.10
C ILE A 49 -5.12 14.58 -3.15
N LEU A 50 -4.29 13.69 -3.69
CA LEU A 50 -3.29 13.98 -4.71
C LEU A 50 -3.81 13.69 -6.13
N TYR A 51 -4.72 12.73 -6.25
CA TYR A 51 -5.40 12.36 -7.49
C TYR A 51 -6.80 11.84 -7.15
N ASN A 52 -7.81 12.33 -7.85
CA ASN A 52 -9.20 11.96 -7.67
C ASN A 52 -9.83 11.65 -9.04
N PRO A 53 -10.06 10.37 -9.37
CA PRO A 53 -10.90 9.98 -10.50
C PRO A 53 -12.36 9.74 -10.07
N GLY A 54 -12.71 10.04 -8.82
CA GLY A 54 -13.99 9.75 -8.21
C GLY A 54 -14.12 8.33 -7.64
N LEU A 55 -15.06 8.18 -6.71
CA LEU A 55 -15.46 6.90 -6.13
C LEU A 55 -16.67 6.34 -6.89
N ARG A 56 -16.74 5.01 -7.02
CA ARG A 56 -17.95 4.34 -7.54
C ARG A 56 -19.12 4.49 -6.57
N GLY A 57 -20.34 4.34 -7.05
CA GLY A 57 -21.50 4.20 -6.16
C GLY A 57 -21.47 2.85 -5.40
N LEU A 58 -21.93 2.85 -4.16
CA LEU A 58 -22.34 1.65 -3.43
C LEU A 58 -23.86 1.68 -3.30
N ASP A 59 -24.54 0.59 -3.66
CA ASP A 59 -26.01 0.51 -3.63
C ASP A 59 -26.58 0.61 -2.20
N SER A 60 -25.77 0.29 -1.18
CA SER A 60 -26.20 0.12 0.20
C SER A 60 -25.46 1.02 1.21
N SER A 61 -24.98 2.22 0.82
CA SER A 61 -24.18 3.01 1.75
C SER A 61 -25.02 3.50 2.94
N ASN A 62 -24.89 2.81 4.07
CA ASN A 62 -25.49 3.25 5.32
C ASN A 62 -24.71 4.47 5.85
N SER A 63 -25.43 5.41 6.45
CA SER A 63 -24.81 6.49 7.22
C SER A 63 -25.09 6.24 8.70
N PRO A 64 -24.07 6.04 9.55
CA PRO A 64 -22.62 6.14 9.27
C PRO A 64 -22.04 4.93 8.52
N LEU A 65 -20.95 5.14 7.78
CA LEU A 65 -20.21 4.08 7.07
C LEU A 65 -19.58 3.10 8.08
N ASN A 66 -19.80 1.80 7.87
CA ASN A 66 -19.14 0.73 8.60
C ASN A 66 -17.77 0.42 7.99
N ILE A 67 -16.70 0.94 8.61
CA ILE A 67 -15.32 0.75 8.18
C ILE A 67 -14.63 -0.32 9.04
N GLN A 68 -14.04 -1.31 8.39
CA GLN A 68 -13.34 -2.41 9.05
C GLN A 68 -11.91 -2.52 8.52
N ALA A 69 -10.93 -2.63 9.41
CA ALA A 69 -9.53 -2.73 9.02
C ALA A 69 -8.98 -4.16 9.25
N VAL A 70 -8.38 -4.72 8.20
CA VAL A 70 -7.73 -6.03 8.25
C VAL A 70 -6.28 -5.86 8.67
N LEU A 71 -6.01 -6.16 9.93
CA LEU A 71 -4.68 -6.03 10.51
C LEU A 71 -3.73 -7.14 10.01
N PRO A 72 -2.41 -6.86 9.92
CA PRO A 72 -1.41 -7.78 9.35
C PRO A 72 -1.28 -9.14 10.05
N HIS A 73 -1.86 -9.33 11.23
CA HIS A 73 -1.75 -10.58 11.99
C HIS A 73 -2.88 -11.59 11.72
N SER A 74 -3.84 -11.27 10.85
CA SER A 74 -4.85 -12.26 10.47
C SER A 74 -4.17 -13.39 9.68
N LYS A 75 -4.26 -14.62 10.19
CA LYS A 75 -3.71 -15.81 9.51
C LYS A 75 -4.71 -16.45 8.55
N ASN A 76 -5.99 -16.09 8.65
CA ASN A 76 -7.05 -16.65 7.82
C ASN A 76 -7.83 -15.53 7.11
N PHE A 77 -7.24 -15.00 6.04
CA PHE A 77 -7.80 -13.89 5.28
C PHE A 77 -9.15 -14.23 4.65
N SER A 78 -9.32 -15.45 4.13
CA SER A 78 -10.59 -15.93 3.57
C SER A 78 -11.72 -15.87 4.60
N GLU A 79 -11.50 -16.40 5.80
CA GLU A 79 -12.48 -16.36 6.88
C GLU A 79 -12.77 -14.92 7.35
N THR A 80 -11.71 -14.12 7.52
CA THR A 80 -11.84 -12.72 7.93
C THR A 80 -12.70 -11.94 6.93
N LEU A 81 -12.39 -12.03 5.64
CA LEU A 81 -13.13 -11.33 4.59
C LEU A 81 -14.57 -11.84 4.46
N ASN A 82 -14.81 -13.14 4.58
CA ASN A 82 -16.17 -13.68 4.60
C ASN A 82 -17.00 -13.09 5.75
N GLN A 83 -16.43 -12.99 6.95
CA GLN A 83 -17.12 -12.40 8.09
C GLN A 83 -17.46 -10.92 7.82
N LEU A 84 -16.51 -10.16 7.26
CA LEU A 84 -16.71 -8.74 6.94
C LEU A 84 -17.77 -8.52 5.85
N LEU A 85 -17.80 -9.37 4.82
CA LEU A 85 -18.80 -9.32 3.75
C LEU A 85 -20.19 -9.72 4.28
N VAL A 86 -20.29 -10.77 5.12
CA VAL A 86 -21.55 -11.16 5.77
C VAL A 86 -22.08 -10.05 6.69
N GLN A 87 -21.19 -9.32 7.38
CA GLN A 87 -21.54 -8.19 8.24
C GLN A 87 -21.89 -6.90 7.48
N GLN A 88 -21.87 -6.93 6.15
CA GLN A 88 -22.17 -5.77 5.31
C GLN A 88 -21.33 -4.54 5.65
N CYS A 89 -20.01 -4.70 5.71
CA CYS A 89 -19.11 -3.56 5.79
C CYS A 89 -19.18 -2.70 4.52
N ASP A 90 -19.12 -1.37 4.69
CA ASP A 90 -19.09 -0.43 3.57
C ASP A 90 -17.66 -0.19 3.07
N VAL A 91 -16.66 -0.42 3.93
CA VAL A 91 -15.26 -0.15 3.64
C VAL A 91 -14.36 -1.17 4.31
N ILE A 92 -13.43 -1.74 3.54
CA ILE A 92 -12.37 -2.63 4.02
C ILE A 92 -11.03 -1.91 3.84
N VAL A 93 -10.34 -1.65 4.96
CA VAL A 93 -8.99 -1.09 4.97
C VAL A 93 -7.96 -2.21 5.10
N GLU A 94 -7.10 -2.34 4.10
CA GLU A 94 -6.15 -3.44 3.97
C GLU A 94 -4.72 -2.98 4.23
N CYS A 95 -3.94 -3.89 4.82
CA CYS A 95 -2.51 -3.73 5.08
C CYS A 95 -1.70 -4.79 4.31
N SER A 96 -0.38 -4.58 4.28
CA SER A 96 0.64 -5.21 3.42
C SER A 96 0.58 -6.74 3.22
N ASP A 97 0.16 -7.53 4.21
CA ASP A 97 0.09 -8.99 4.06
C ASP A 97 -1.08 -9.43 3.15
N LEU A 98 -2.17 -8.66 3.13
CA LEU A 98 -3.36 -8.96 2.34
C LEU A 98 -3.13 -8.72 0.84
N ASP A 99 -2.33 -7.69 0.50
CA ASP A 99 -1.98 -7.37 -0.89
C ASP A 99 -1.28 -8.52 -1.59
N SER A 100 -0.39 -9.20 -0.87
CA SER A 100 0.30 -10.38 -1.38
C SER A 100 -0.68 -11.52 -1.63
N TRP A 101 -1.64 -11.71 -0.72
CA TRP A 101 -2.66 -12.75 -0.82
C TRP A 101 -3.64 -12.49 -1.97
N HIS A 102 -4.03 -11.23 -2.23
CA HIS A 102 -4.91 -10.88 -3.35
C HIS A 102 -4.33 -11.19 -4.73
N THR A 103 -3.00 -11.33 -4.84
CA THR A 103 -2.35 -11.78 -6.08
C THR A 103 -2.34 -13.30 -6.27
N SER A 104 -2.86 -14.07 -5.30
CA SER A 104 -3.11 -15.50 -5.45
C SER A 104 -4.46 -15.76 -6.13
N THR A 105 -4.68 -16.96 -6.67
CA THR A 105 -5.98 -17.37 -7.24
C THR A 105 -7.12 -17.17 -6.24
N ALA A 106 -6.94 -17.64 -5.01
CA ALA A 106 -7.96 -17.51 -3.96
C ALA A 106 -8.22 -16.04 -3.59
N GLY A 107 -7.19 -15.21 -3.51
CA GLY A 107 -7.36 -13.80 -3.16
C GLY A 107 -7.98 -12.96 -4.27
N ASN A 108 -7.73 -13.32 -5.53
CA ASN A 108 -8.32 -12.66 -6.69
C ASN A 108 -9.84 -12.84 -6.73
N GLU A 109 -10.35 -14.04 -6.42
CA GLU A 109 -11.80 -14.30 -6.31
C GLU A 109 -12.52 -13.41 -5.28
N TYR A 110 -11.82 -13.00 -4.22
CA TYR A 110 -12.38 -12.11 -3.21
C TYR A 110 -12.44 -10.65 -3.66
N LEU A 111 -11.59 -10.22 -4.60
CA LEU A 111 -11.61 -8.85 -5.08
C LEU A 111 -12.96 -8.49 -5.71
N SER A 112 -13.54 -9.40 -6.50
CA SER A 112 -14.87 -9.18 -7.11
C SER A 112 -15.97 -9.10 -6.06
N LYS A 113 -15.94 -9.97 -5.03
CA LYS A 113 -16.91 -9.94 -3.92
C LYS A 113 -16.83 -8.64 -3.12
N ILE A 114 -15.62 -8.17 -2.83
CA ILE A 114 -15.40 -6.87 -2.17
C ILE A 114 -15.93 -5.77 -3.09
N ARG A 115 -15.58 -5.79 -4.38
CA ARG A 115 -15.98 -4.78 -5.36
C ARG A 115 -17.49 -4.62 -5.46
N GLU A 116 -18.28 -5.66 -5.28
CA GLU A 116 -19.75 -5.56 -5.31
C GLU A 116 -20.33 -4.85 -4.07
N GLN A 117 -19.67 -4.96 -2.92
CA GLN A 117 -20.29 -4.62 -1.63
C GLN A 117 -19.63 -3.46 -0.88
N ALA A 118 -18.31 -3.34 -0.93
CA ALA A 118 -17.54 -2.48 -0.03
C ALA A 118 -16.41 -1.77 -0.75
N TYR A 119 -16.07 -0.53 -0.37
CA TYR A 119 -14.87 0.12 -0.87
C TYR A 119 -13.62 -0.60 -0.37
N ARG A 120 -12.68 -0.87 -1.27
CA ARG A 120 -11.36 -1.41 -0.94
C ARG A 120 -10.36 -0.25 -0.77
N VAL A 121 -9.81 -0.11 0.43
CA VAL A 121 -8.85 0.93 0.77
C VAL A 121 -7.54 0.28 1.17
N VAL A 122 -6.43 0.67 0.56
CA VAL A 122 -5.12 0.04 0.80
C VAL A 122 -4.17 1.04 1.42
N ILE A 123 -3.54 0.68 2.53
CA ILE A 123 -2.39 1.40 3.06
C ILE A 123 -1.18 1.07 2.18
N PHE A 124 -0.77 2.02 1.35
CA PHE A 124 0.32 1.82 0.38
C PHE A 124 1.60 2.45 0.93
N ASP A 125 2.41 1.64 1.61
CA ASP A 125 3.60 2.12 2.33
C ASP A 125 4.93 1.61 1.76
N GLY A 126 5.00 1.20 0.50
CA GLY A 126 6.27 0.80 -0.13
C GLY A 126 6.10 0.13 -1.49
N GLY A 127 7.21 -0.17 -2.14
CA GLY A 127 7.25 -0.84 -3.44
C GLY A 127 6.62 -2.23 -3.45
N HIS A 128 6.59 -2.93 -2.31
CA HIS A 128 5.89 -4.22 -2.17
C HIS A 128 4.38 -4.15 -2.42
N HIS A 129 3.77 -2.96 -2.34
CA HIS A 129 2.38 -2.72 -2.70
C HIS A 129 2.17 -2.42 -4.19
N LEU A 130 3.22 -2.27 -5.00
CA LEU A 130 3.11 -1.91 -6.42
C LEU A 130 2.11 -2.79 -7.20
N PRO A 131 2.09 -4.14 -7.03
CA PRO A 131 1.09 -4.98 -7.69
C PRO A 131 -0.35 -4.60 -7.35
N THR A 132 -0.62 -4.01 -6.19
CA THR A 132 -1.98 -3.63 -5.79
C THR A 132 -2.58 -2.56 -6.69
N LEU A 133 -1.78 -1.70 -7.32
CA LEU A 133 -2.32 -0.69 -8.23
C LEU A 133 -3.08 -1.32 -9.41
N GLY A 134 -2.64 -2.50 -9.88
CA GLY A 134 -3.32 -3.20 -10.96
C GLY A 134 -4.51 -4.05 -10.51
N LEU A 135 -4.78 -4.09 -9.20
CA LEU A 135 -5.96 -4.71 -8.60
C LEU A 135 -7.08 -3.69 -8.32
N GLU A 136 -6.95 -2.47 -8.85
CA GLU A 136 -7.93 -1.38 -8.78
C GLU A 136 -8.58 -1.19 -7.39
N PRO A 137 -7.80 -0.93 -6.31
CA PRO A 137 -8.39 -0.47 -5.05
C PRO A 137 -9.15 0.84 -5.27
N ASP A 138 -10.20 1.10 -4.49
CA ASP A 138 -10.97 2.34 -4.60
C ASP A 138 -10.13 3.54 -4.12
N ILE A 139 -9.36 3.35 -3.04
CA ILE A 139 -8.46 4.36 -2.47
C ILE A 139 -7.12 3.71 -2.10
N ILE A 140 -6.02 4.39 -2.39
CA ILE A 140 -4.74 4.15 -1.72
C ILE A 140 -4.43 5.30 -0.77
N ILE A 141 -4.02 4.98 0.45
CA ILE A 141 -3.54 5.94 1.43
C ILE A 141 -2.02 5.82 1.50
N LEU A 142 -1.33 6.91 1.18
CA LEU A 142 0.11 7.05 1.20
C LEU A 142 0.54 7.66 2.54
N PRO A 143 1.13 6.89 3.46
CA PRO A 143 1.80 7.47 4.61
C PRO A 143 3.19 7.97 4.21
N VAL A 144 3.33 9.29 4.08
CA VAL A 144 4.49 9.94 3.45
C VAL A 144 5.50 10.48 4.46
N LEU A 145 6.77 10.27 4.15
CA LEU A 145 7.92 10.92 4.78
C LEU A 145 8.90 11.36 3.70
N ASN A 146 9.31 12.64 3.71
CA ASN A 146 10.24 13.24 2.76
C ASN A 146 9.94 12.96 1.27
N GLY A 147 8.65 12.91 0.90
CA GLY A 147 8.20 12.68 -0.48
C GLY A 147 8.07 11.20 -0.88
N TYR A 148 8.33 10.26 0.03
CA TYR A 148 8.24 8.82 -0.23
C TYR A 148 7.13 8.17 0.59
N ALA A 149 6.48 7.15 0.01
CA ALA A 149 5.75 6.13 0.75
C ALA A 149 6.75 5.09 1.27
N LEU A 150 6.81 4.91 2.59
CA LEU A 150 7.87 4.12 3.26
C LEU A 150 7.34 3.20 4.36
N HIS A 151 7.82 1.96 4.31
CA HIS A 151 7.62 0.98 5.34
C HIS A 151 8.74 1.12 6.37
N SER A 152 8.46 0.83 7.62
CA SER A 152 9.45 1.01 8.70
C SER A 152 10.64 0.06 8.56
N TYR A 153 10.41 -1.13 7.98
CA TYR A 153 11.41 -2.21 7.94
C TYR A 153 11.93 -2.56 6.54
N MET A 154 11.19 -2.21 5.47
CA MET A 154 11.56 -2.59 4.11
C MET A 154 12.38 -1.48 3.44
N LEU A 155 13.37 -1.88 2.65
CA LEU A 155 14.21 -1.00 1.82
C LEU A 155 13.62 -0.96 0.42
N ASP A 156 12.43 -0.39 0.27
CA ASP A 156 11.68 -0.46 -0.97
C ASP A 156 10.85 0.79 -1.25
N GLY A 157 11.24 1.94 -0.68
CA GLY A 157 10.49 3.18 -0.78
C GLY A 157 10.23 3.65 -2.22
N ILE A 158 9.04 4.20 -2.45
CA ILE A 158 8.64 4.76 -3.74
C ILE A 158 8.26 6.24 -3.58
N LYS A 159 8.67 7.08 -4.54
CA LYS A 159 8.29 8.49 -4.56
C LYS A 159 6.80 8.63 -4.79
N THR A 160 6.18 9.56 -4.05
CA THR A 160 4.75 9.89 -4.20
C THR A 160 4.39 10.32 -5.61
N ASP A 161 5.22 11.17 -6.23
CA ASP A 161 5.02 11.61 -7.62
C ASP A 161 5.07 10.44 -8.62
N MET A 162 5.95 9.46 -8.39
CA MET A 162 6.03 8.24 -9.21
C MET A 162 4.76 7.38 -9.06
N ILE A 163 4.21 7.23 -7.85
CA ILE A 163 2.92 6.54 -7.67
C ILE A 163 1.82 7.23 -8.47
N ILE A 164 1.73 8.56 -8.39
CA ILE A 164 0.71 9.34 -9.12
C ILE A 164 0.90 9.18 -10.63
N GLU A 165 2.14 9.24 -11.11
CA GLU A 165 2.48 9.03 -12.52
C GLU A 165 2.02 7.65 -12.99
N ILE A 166 2.35 6.59 -12.25
CA ILE A 166 1.92 5.22 -12.59
C ILE A 166 0.40 5.13 -12.64
N VAL A 167 -0.32 5.60 -11.61
CA VAL A 167 -1.80 5.54 -11.56
C VAL A 167 -2.42 6.26 -12.75
N LYS A 168 -1.90 7.43 -13.12
CA LYS A 168 -2.35 8.19 -14.31
C LYS A 168 -2.02 7.45 -15.61
N ASN A 169 -0.81 6.91 -15.73
CA ASN A 169 -0.36 6.22 -16.94
C ASN A 169 -1.15 4.94 -17.22
N ILE A 170 -1.46 4.18 -16.17
CA ILE A 170 -2.31 2.99 -16.30
C ILE A 170 -3.80 3.35 -16.39
N ASN A 171 -4.16 4.64 -16.25
CA ASN A 171 -5.53 5.13 -16.18
C ASN A 171 -6.40 4.36 -15.18
N ALA A 172 -5.81 3.98 -14.03
CA ALA A 172 -6.54 3.27 -13.01
C ALA A 172 -7.40 4.25 -12.22
N PRO A 173 -8.68 3.94 -12.01
CA PRO A 173 -9.57 4.81 -11.24
C PRO A 173 -9.31 4.55 -9.75
N ILE A 174 -8.22 5.09 -9.23
CA ILE A 174 -7.79 4.96 -7.84
C ILE A 174 -7.69 6.36 -7.25
N VAL A 175 -8.39 6.62 -6.14
CA VAL A 175 -8.16 7.85 -5.38
C VAL A 175 -6.83 7.72 -4.64
N VAL A 176 -5.95 8.71 -4.80
CA VAL A 176 -4.66 8.74 -4.11
C VAL A 176 -4.74 9.76 -2.98
N ALA A 177 -4.80 9.27 -1.74
CA ALA A 177 -4.81 10.10 -0.54
C ALA A 177 -3.43 10.08 0.13
N GLN A 178 -2.98 11.22 0.63
CA GLN A 178 -1.74 11.35 1.38
C GLN A 178 -2.01 11.74 2.83
N VAL A 179 -1.23 11.13 3.72
CA VAL A 179 -1.13 11.49 5.14
C VAL A 179 0.33 11.55 5.58
N SER A 180 0.61 12.20 6.70
CA SER A 180 1.93 12.10 7.33
C SER A 180 2.18 10.67 7.81
N ARG A 181 3.40 10.14 7.59
CA ARG A 181 3.78 8.79 8.07
C ARG A 181 3.54 8.58 9.57
N TRP A 182 3.71 9.64 10.36
CA TRP A 182 3.52 9.65 11.81
C TRP A 182 2.04 9.57 12.23
N SER A 183 1.14 9.92 11.33
CA SER A 183 -0.30 9.93 11.62
C SER A 183 -1.01 8.61 11.36
N LEU A 184 -0.39 7.74 10.57
CA LEU A 184 -0.96 6.44 10.25
C LEU A 184 -0.37 5.36 11.17
N VAL A 185 -1.12 5.09 12.23
CA VAL A 185 -0.86 3.95 13.12
C VAL A 185 -1.71 2.78 12.61
N LYS A 186 -1.12 1.59 12.45
CA LYS A 186 -1.82 0.39 11.96
C LYS A 186 -2.75 -0.20 13.05
N ASN A 187 -3.76 0.57 13.48
CA ASN A 187 -4.85 0.14 14.34
C ASN A 187 -6.22 0.54 13.74
N GLN A 188 -7.30 -0.10 14.19
CA GLN A 188 -8.64 0.10 13.65
C GLN A 188 -9.07 1.57 13.65
N LYS A 189 -8.85 2.28 14.76
CA LYS A 189 -9.35 3.64 14.97
C LYS A 189 -8.65 4.69 14.12
N SER A 190 -7.32 4.65 14.05
CA SER A 190 -6.52 5.55 13.20
C SER A 190 -6.87 5.35 11.72
N MET A 191 -6.91 4.10 11.26
CA MET A 191 -7.23 3.78 9.88
C MET A 191 -8.66 4.15 9.51
N THR A 192 -9.64 3.91 10.40
CA THR A 192 -11.03 4.35 10.20
C THR A 192 -11.11 5.87 10.05
N THR A 193 -10.47 6.61 10.96
CA THR A 193 -10.50 8.08 10.98
C THR A 193 -9.90 8.67 9.71
N ILE A 194 -8.75 8.17 9.28
CA ILE A 194 -8.06 8.63 8.07
C ILE A 194 -8.88 8.25 6.82
N THR A 195 -9.45 7.05 6.80
CA THR A 195 -10.25 6.57 5.66
C THR A 195 -11.54 7.36 5.50
N LEU A 196 -12.25 7.67 6.58
CA LEU A 196 -13.43 8.55 6.56
C LEU A 196 -13.10 9.90 5.93
N LYS A 197 -12.03 10.55 6.39
CA LYS A 197 -11.56 11.83 5.84
C LYS A 197 -11.21 11.74 4.34
N ALA A 198 -10.58 10.64 3.92
CA ALA A 198 -10.25 10.41 2.52
C ALA A 198 -11.53 10.26 1.67
N ILE A 199 -12.49 9.46 2.13
CA ILE A 199 -13.77 9.25 1.46
C ILE A 199 -14.57 10.56 1.37
N GLU A 200 -14.67 11.32 2.46
CA GLU A 200 -15.38 12.61 2.49
C GLU A 200 -14.81 13.61 1.49
N GLN A 201 -13.49 13.66 1.33
CA GLN A 201 -12.86 14.53 0.34
C GLN A 201 -13.06 14.00 -1.09
N ALA A 202 -13.00 12.68 -1.29
CA ALA A 202 -13.13 12.05 -2.60
C ALA A 202 -14.56 12.07 -3.16
N LYS A 203 -15.58 11.93 -2.29
CA LYS A 203 -17.03 11.90 -2.63
C LYS A 203 -17.55 13.14 -3.38
N LYS A 204 -16.73 14.18 -3.53
CA LYS A 204 -17.03 15.30 -4.43
C LYS A 204 -17.13 14.86 -5.90
N GLU A 205 -16.53 13.72 -6.24
CA GLU A 205 -16.53 13.15 -7.59
C GLU A 205 -17.02 11.71 -7.53
N THR A 206 -17.99 11.39 -8.40
CA THR A 206 -18.49 10.02 -8.58
C THR A 206 -18.07 9.50 -9.94
N ARG A 207 -17.74 8.20 -10.00
CA ARG A 207 -17.43 7.52 -11.26
C ARG A 207 -18.43 6.42 -11.58
N ILE A 208 -18.55 6.13 -12.87
CA ILE A 208 -19.30 4.97 -13.36
C ILE A 208 -18.55 3.71 -12.92
N ASN A 209 -19.29 2.73 -12.41
CA ASN A 209 -18.72 1.42 -12.11
C ASN A 209 -18.52 0.67 -13.43
N THR A 210 -17.26 0.42 -13.77
CA THR A 210 -16.88 -0.38 -14.93
C THR A 210 -16.79 -1.86 -14.56
N GLU A 211 -16.79 -2.72 -15.57
CA GLU A 211 -16.50 -4.14 -15.38
C GLU A 211 -15.14 -4.31 -14.68
N PHE A 212 -15.11 -5.17 -13.66
CA PHE A 212 -13.93 -5.40 -12.84
C PHE A 212 -13.44 -6.83 -13.02
N VAL A 213 -12.34 -6.97 -13.77
CA VAL A 213 -11.69 -8.26 -14.06
C VAL A 213 -10.21 -8.15 -13.70
N PRO A 214 -9.84 -8.38 -12.42
CA PRO A 214 -8.46 -8.24 -11.99
C PRO A 214 -7.58 -9.35 -12.59
N ILE A 215 -6.52 -8.95 -13.30
CA ILE A 215 -5.54 -9.88 -13.87
C ILE A 215 -4.30 -9.86 -12.98
N SER A 216 -4.03 -10.96 -12.28
CA SER A 216 -2.93 -11.04 -11.34
C SER A 216 -2.29 -12.41 -11.27
N ASN A 217 -1.05 -12.41 -10.78
CA ASN A 217 -0.32 -13.61 -10.40
C ASN A 217 0.59 -13.25 -9.23
N THR A 218 1.19 -14.21 -8.54
CA THR A 218 1.93 -13.98 -7.29
C THR A 218 2.89 -12.78 -7.41
N LYS A 219 2.64 -11.72 -6.61
CA LYS A 219 3.41 -10.46 -6.55
C LYS A 219 3.44 -9.65 -7.86
N MET A 220 2.43 -9.81 -8.73
CA MET A 220 2.29 -9.05 -9.96
C MET A 220 0.83 -8.89 -10.38
N SER A 221 0.53 -7.80 -11.07
CA SER A 221 -0.78 -7.57 -11.67
C SER A 221 -0.63 -6.90 -13.03
N LYS A 222 -1.68 -7.00 -13.83
CA LYS A 222 -1.80 -6.32 -15.11
C LYS A 222 -3.04 -5.44 -15.07
N TYR A 223 -2.89 -4.20 -15.51
CA TYR A 223 -4.00 -3.28 -15.70
C TYR A 223 -3.77 -2.46 -16.97
N ASN A 224 -4.75 -2.44 -17.86
CA ASN A 224 -4.62 -1.89 -19.20
C ASN A 224 -3.33 -2.41 -19.88
N GLN A 225 -2.48 -1.50 -20.36
CA GLN A 225 -1.26 -1.80 -21.12
C GLN A 225 -0.01 -1.84 -20.22
N ALA A 226 -0.18 -2.07 -18.91
CA ALA A 226 0.92 -2.10 -17.96
C ALA A 226 0.90 -3.35 -17.07
N VAL A 227 2.10 -3.84 -16.76
CA VAL A 227 2.31 -4.81 -15.67
C VAL A 227 2.99 -4.11 -14.50
N LEU A 228 2.55 -4.45 -13.29
CA LEU A 228 3.07 -3.94 -12.03
C LEU A 228 3.57 -5.12 -11.21
N ALA A 229 4.87 -5.21 -10.95
CA ALA A 229 5.45 -6.39 -10.29
C ALA A 229 6.47 -6.03 -9.21
N TYR A 230 6.48 -6.87 -8.16
CA TYR A 230 7.44 -6.77 -7.06
C TYR A 230 8.39 -7.97 -7.06
N VAL A 231 9.69 -7.68 -7.12
CA VAL A 231 10.77 -8.66 -7.11
C VAL A 231 11.28 -8.83 -5.68
N ASP A 232 10.83 -9.89 -5.03
CA ASP A 232 11.28 -10.29 -3.70
C ASP A 232 12.47 -11.27 -3.76
N LYS A 233 12.84 -11.85 -2.61
CA LYS A 233 13.89 -12.87 -2.50
C LYS A 233 13.75 -14.03 -3.49
N LYS A 234 12.52 -14.44 -3.80
CA LYS A 234 12.26 -15.60 -4.67
C LYS A 234 12.56 -15.21 -6.11
N TYR A 235 11.99 -14.11 -6.57
CA TYR A 235 12.18 -13.65 -7.95
C TYR A 235 13.57 -13.06 -8.21
N SER A 236 14.26 -12.53 -7.19
CA SER A 236 15.64 -12.10 -7.35
C SER A 236 16.63 -13.25 -7.59
N LYS A 237 16.27 -14.47 -7.17
CA LYS A 237 17.08 -15.69 -7.34
C LYS A 237 16.65 -16.55 -8.53
N ASP A 238 15.46 -16.32 -9.07
CA ASP A 238 14.85 -17.18 -10.08
C ASP A 238 14.10 -16.33 -11.11
N MET A 239 14.85 -15.89 -12.12
CA MET A 239 14.34 -15.09 -13.25
C MET A 239 13.36 -15.90 -14.09
N ASP A 240 13.61 -17.20 -14.30
CA ASP A 240 12.73 -18.05 -15.11
C ASP A 240 11.34 -18.18 -14.49
N LEU A 241 11.28 -18.32 -13.16
CA LEU A 241 10.02 -18.30 -12.43
C LEU A 241 9.31 -16.94 -12.57
N PHE A 242 10.04 -15.83 -12.46
CA PHE A 242 9.48 -14.50 -12.66
C PHE A 242 8.87 -14.37 -14.06
N LEU A 243 9.62 -14.71 -15.10
CA LEU A 243 9.20 -14.64 -16.50
C LEU A 243 8.03 -15.59 -16.80
N SER A 244 8.03 -16.78 -16.21
CA SER A 244 6.92 -17.75 -16.32
C SER A 244 5.62 -17.17 -15.74
N ASN A 245 5.69 -16.53 -14.57
CA ASN A 245 4.53 -15.89 -13.97
C ASN A 245 4.09 -14.63 -14.71
N LEU A 246 5.04 -13.85 -15.23
CA LEU A 246 4.79 -12.67 -16.04
C LEU A 246 4.03 -13.03 -17.32
N LYS A 247 4.44 -14.10 -18.03
CA LYS A 247 3.76 -14.58 -19.25
C LYS A 247 2.30 -14.97 -19.00
N LYS A 248 1.96 -15.50 -17.82
CA LYS A 248 0.58 -15.87 -17.46
C LYS A 248 -0.37 -14.69 -17.35
N LEU A 249 0.13 -13.44 -17.27
CA LEU A 249 -0.71 -12.24 -17.29
C LEU A 249 -1.20 -11.87 -18.70
N GLY A 250 -0.64 -12.49 -19.75
CA GLY A 250 -0.90 -12.14 -21.15
C GLY A 250 -0.24 -10.81 -21.54
N LEU A 251 0.85 -10.88 -22.31
CA LEU A 251 1.72 -9.73 -22.56
C LEU A 251 1.49 -8.99 -23.88
N ASP A 252 0.59 -9.49 -24.73
CA ASP A 252 0.46 -9.03 -26.13
C ASP A 252 0.17 -7.52 -26.28
N GLU A 253 -0.56 -6.94 -25.33
CA GLU A 253 -0.93 -5.52 -25.32
C GLU A 253 -0.11 -4.69 -24.32
N VAL A 254 0.87 -5.30 -23.64
CA VAL A 254 1.63 -4.62 -22.58
C VAL A 254 2.70 -3.75 -23.21
N LYS A 255 2.66 -2.46 -22.89
CA LYS A 255 3.64 -1.45 -23.34
C LYS A 255 4.74 -1.20 -22.31
N ILE A 256 4.44 -1.39 -21.03
CA ILE A 256 5.38 -1.11 -19.95
C ILE A 256 5.25 -2.10 -18.79
N ILE A 257 6.38 -2.43 -18.17
CA ILE A 257 6.46 -3.20 -16.93
C ILE A 257 7.11 -2.30 -15.88
N TYR A 258 6.35 -1.97 -14.84
CA TYR A 258 6.86 -1.29 -13.65
C TYR A 258 7.36 -2.33 -12.64
N LEU A 259 8.63 -2.23 -12.25
CA LEU A 259 9.28 -3.11 -11.30
C LEU A 259 9.62 -2.36 -10.01
N ALA A 260 9.23 -2.94 -8.89
CA ALA A 260 9.77 -2.61 -7.58
C ALA A 260 10.59 -3.79 -7.05
N PHE A 261 11.66 -3.50 -6.30
CA PHE A 261 12.57 -4.51 -5.76
C PHE A 261 12.65 -4.45 -4.24
N ASP A 262 12.81 -5.62 -3.61
CA ASP A 262 13.26 -5.71 -2.23
C ASP A 262 14.79 -5.56 -2.17
N TYR A 263 15.28 -4.34 -1.89
CA TYR A 263 16.73 -4.09 -1.83
C TYR A 263 17.45 -4.77 -0.65
N LYS A 264 16.72 -5.54 0.18
CA LYS A 264 17.35 -6.48 1.11
C LYS A 264 18.01 -7.67 0.39
N TRP A 265 17.51 -8.04 -0.79
CA TRP A 265 17.91 -9.29 -1.48
C TRP A 265 18.55 -9.06 -2.85
N ILE A 266 18.62 -7.80 -3.30
CA ILE A 266 19.21 -7.42 -4.58
C ILE A 266 19.84 -6.05 -4.43
N SER A 267 21.03 -5.85 -5.01
CA SER A 267 21.68 -4.53 -5.02
C SER A 267 21.08 -3.61 -6.09
N LEU A 268 21.42 -2.31 -6.01
CA LEU A 268 21.01 -1.35 -7.03
C LEU A 268 21.53 -1.70 -8.44
N GLU A 269 22.77 -2.18 -8.53
CA GLU A 269 23.37 -2.61 -9.81
C GLU A 269 22.67 -3.84 -10.37
N GLU A 270 22.47 -4.87 -9.54
CA GLU A 270 21.76 -6.10 -9.94
C GLU A 270 20.31 -5.80 -10.33
N SER A 271 19.61 -4.89 -9.65
CA SER A 271 18.23 -4.52 -10.01
C SER A 271 18.14 -3.87 -11.41
N ARG A 272 19.15 -3.08 -11.78
CA ARG A 272 19.24 -2.48 -13.13
C ARG A 272 19.55 -3.54 -14.18
N ALA A 273 20.45 -4.48 -13.88
CA ALA A 273 20.73 -5.62 -14.75
C ALA A 273 19.49 -6.49 -14.96
N TYR A 274 18.77 -6.80 -13.87
CA TYR A 274 17.53 -7.56 -13.87
C TYR A 274 16.47 -6.89 -14.76
N ALA A 275 16.21 -5.59 -14.57
CA ALA A 275 15.24 -4.84 -15.36
C ALA A 275 15.61 -4.83 -16.86
N LYS A 276 16.90 -4.67 -17.18
CA LYS A 276 17.41 -4.74 -18.57
C LYS A 276 17.21 -6.12 -19.18
N GLU A 277 17.44 -7.17 -18.41
CA GLU A 277 17.24 -8.55 -18.86
C GLU A 277 15.77 -8.85 -19.13
N VAL A 278 14.85 -8.47 -18.22
CA VAL A 278 13.40 -8.59 -18.43
C VAL A 278 12.99 -7.84 -19.71
N SER A 279 13.49 -6.61 -19.91
CA SER A 279 13.24 -5.82 -21.12
C SER A 279 13.72 -6.54 -22.38
N ASN A 280 14.93 -7.09 -22.36
CA ASN A 280 15.51 -7.80 -23.50
C ASN A 280 14.74 -9.07 -23.87
N LEU A 281 14.27 -9.83 -22.88
CA LEU A 281 13.58 -11.11 -23.07
C LEU A 281 12.11 -10.92 -23.46
N THR A 282 11.46 -9.89 -22.95
CA THR A 282 10.04 -9.60 -23.24
C THR A 282 9.84 -8.66 -24.43
N LYS A 283 10.87 -7.89 -24.80
CA LYS A 283 10.78 -6.77 -25.75
C LYS A 283 9.82 -5.66 -25.30
N ILE A 284 9.53 -5.57 -24.01
CA ILE A 284 8.67 -4.56 -23.41
C ILE A 284 9.53 -3.55 -22.64
N ARG A 285 9.15 -2.27 -22.63
CA ARG A 285 9.82 -1.26 -21.80
C ARG A 285 9.70 -1.65 -20.32
N VAL A 286 10.81 -1.64 -19.60
CA VAL A 286 10.84 -1.89 -18.16
C VAL A 286 11.31 -0.65 -17.42
N GLU A 287 10.64 -0.31 -16.33
CA GLU A 287 10.98 0.83 -15.50
C GLU A 287 11.06 0.42 -14.02
N VAL A 288 12.17 0.77 -13.37
CA VAL A 288 12.35 0.54 -11.93
C VAL A 288 11.79 1.75 -11.19
N VAL A 289 10.81 1.53 -10.31
CA VAL A 289 10.00 2.62 -9.75
C VAL A 289 10.27 2.90 -8.27
N ASN A 290 11.03 2.04 -7.59
CA ASN A 290 11.36 2.21 -6.17
C ASN A 290 12.87 2.39 -5.94
N GLU A 291 13.21 2.90 -4.78
CA GLU A 291 14.58 3.20 -4.35
C GLU A 291 14.89 2.45 -3.05
N SER A 292 16.18 2.25 -2.75
CA SER A 292 16.66 1.57 -1.53
C SER A 292 16.54 2.46 -0.28
N VAL A 293 15.36 3.00 -0.05
CA VAL A 293 15.05 3.93 1.05
C VAL A 293 14.08 3.26 2.02
N LYS A 294 14.32 3.45 3.32
CA LYS A 294 13.41 3.12 4.42
C LYS A 294 13.27 4.31 5.36
N VAL A 295 12.30 4.26 6.29
CA VAL A 295 12.02 5.35 7.24
C VAL A 295 13.30 5.88 7.93
N SER A 296 14.17 4.99 8.41
CA SER A 296 15.39 5.42 9.11
C SER A 296 16.38 6.18 8.21
N ASN A 297 16.52 5.78 6.95
CA ASN A 297 17.51 6.39 6.04
C ASN A 297 16.97 7.69 5.44
N SER A 298 15.67 7.72 5.18
CA SER A 298 14.95 8.93 4.74
C SER A 298 15.03 10.04 5.79
N PHE A 299 14.96 9.72 7.08
CA PHE A 299 15.03 10.69 8.16
C PHE A 299 16.37 11.43 8.25
N TRP A 300 17.48 10.77 7.92
CA TRP A 300 18.84 11.33 8.04
C TRP A 300 19.42 11.86 6.72
N GLY A 301 18.66 11.85 5.63
CA GLY A 301 19.09 12.35 4.31
C GLY A 301 20.16 11.50 3.62
N GLY A 302 20.38 10.26 4.07
CA GLY A 302 21.34 9.34 3.45
C GLY A 302 20.66 8.51 2.36
N SER A 303 20.76 8.96 1.11
CA SER A 303 20.53 8.16 -0.10
C SER A 303 21.82 7.49 -0.55
#